data_AF-A0A453PA65-F1
#
_entry.id   AF-A0A453PA65-F1
#
_cell.length_a   1.000
_cell.length_b   1.000
_cell.length_c   1.000
_cell.angle_alpha   90.00
_cell.angle_beta   90.00
_cell.angle_gamma   90.00
#
_symmetry.space_group_name_H-M   'P 1'
#
loop_
_entity.id
_entity.type
_entity.pdbx_description
1 polymer ?
#
loop_
_entity_poly.entity_id
_entity_poly.type
_entity_poly.pdbx_seq_one_letter_code
_entity_poly.pdbx_strand_id
1 'polypeptide(L)' 'MPDAQSKPVLVCSLNDNTVRLYDLPSFSDRGRIFSKQEIRAIQTGPGGLFFTGDGTGELKVWQWIIDASQT' A
#
# COMPACT_ATOMS: atom_id res chain seq x y z
N MET A 1 -8.10 -0.23 -0.69
CA MET A 1 -8.33 -0.18 0.76
C MET A 1 -8.38 1.29 1.18
N PRO A 2 -9.14 1.68 2.22
CA PRO A 2 -9.16 3.06 2.70
C PRO A 2 -7.84 3.44 3.39
N ASP A 3 -7.46 4.71 3.29
CA ASP A 3 -6.35 5.30 4.05
C ASP A 3 -6.76 5.74 5.47
N ALA A 4 -5.86 6.42 6.19
CA ALA A 4 -6.11 6.91 7.55
C ALA A 4 -7.27 7.92 7.64
N GLN A 5 -7.60 8.62 6.54
CA GLN A 5 -8.71 9.56 6.44
C GLN A 5 -9.95 8.92 5.80
N SER A 6 -10.00 7.59 5.70
CA SER A 6 -11.07 6.83 5.04
C SER A 6 -11.23 7.12 3.54
N LYS A 7 -10.23 7.73 2.89
CA LYS A 7 -10.24 7.94 1.44
C LYS A 7 -9.89 6.64 0.72
N PRO A 8 -10.57 6.28 -0.37
CA PRO A 8 -10.30 5.05 -1.10
C PRO A 8 -8.96 5.12 -1.86
N VAL A 9 -8.11 4.12 -1.65
CA VAL A 9 -6.83 3.97 -2.34
C VAL A 9 -6.79 2.63 -3.10
N LEU A 10 -6.39 2.67 -4.37
CA LEU A 10 -6.02 1.48 -5.12
C LEU A 10 -4.60 1.08 -4.73
N VAL A 11 -4.43 -0.16 -4.30
CA VAL A 11 -3.12 -0.75 -3.96
C VAL A 11 -2.92 -1.93 -4.91
N CYS A 12 -1.97 -1.81 -5.83
CA CYS A 12 -1.77 -2.76 -6.92
C CYS A 12 -0.35 -3.33 -6.86
N SER A 13 -0.22 -4.65 -6.82
CA SER A 13 1.07 -5.32 -7.02
C SER A 13 1.36 -5.47 -8.51
N LEU A 14 2.59 -5.22 -8.89
CA LEU A 14 3.09 -5.44 -10.25
C LEU A 14 4.20 -6.48 -10.22
N ASN A 15 4.44 -7.13 -11.36
CA ASN A 15 5.55 -8.08 -11.53
C ASN A 15 6.93 -7.38 -11.64
N ASP A 16 7.02 -6.10 -11.30
CA ASP A 16 8.26 -5.30 -11.29
C ASP A 16 8.84 -5.11 -9.87
N ASN A 17 8.46 -5.98 -8.93
CA ASN A 17 8.84 -5.91 -7.51
C ASN A 17 8.35 -4.64 -6.79
N THR A 18 7.26 -4.04 -7.30
CA THR A 18 6.64 -2.88 -6.66
C THR A 18 5.17 -3.10 -6.34
N VAL A 19 4.72 -2.39 -5.32
CA VAL A 19 3.31 -2.05 -5.12
C VAL A 19 3.13 -0.57 -5.42
N ARG A 20 2.18 -0.24 -6.28
CA ARG A 20 1.82 1.14 -6.62
C ARG A 20 0.53 1.53 -5.93
N LEU A 21 0.50 2.75 -5.42
CA LEU A 21 -0.63 3.33 -4.71
C LEU A 21 -1.20 4.49 -5.52
N TYR A 22 -2.52 4.48 -5.70
CA TYR A 22 -3.24 5.53 -6.43
C TYR A 22 -4.45 6.00 -5.65
N ASP A 23 -4.67 7.31 -5.59
CA ASP A 23 -5.92 7.84 -5.05
C ASP A 23 -7.07 7.53 -6.00
N LEU A 24 -8.24 7.20 -5.44
CA LEU A 24 -9.46 7.03 -6.21
C LEU A 24 -10.41 8.21 -5.98
N PRO A 25 -11.16 8.64 -7.01
CA PRO A 25 -11.23 8.05 -8.35
C PRO A 25 -10.21 8.62 -9.35
N SER A 26 -9.34 9.55 -8.95
CA SER A 26 -8.46 10.30 -9.87
C SER A 26 -7.37 9.45 -10.52
N PHE A 27 -7.01 8.31 -9.91
CA PHE A 27 -5.81 7.53 -10.25
C PHE A 27 -4.50 8.34 -10.17
N SER A 28 -4.47 9.40 -9.35
CA SER A 28 -3.24 10.14 -9.10
C SER A 28 -2.22 9.27 -8.37
N ASP A 29 -0.96 9.27 -8.84
CA ASP A 29 0.14 8.53 -8.22
C ASP A 29 0.36 9.06 -6.79
N ARG A 30 0.22 8.17 -5.81
CA ARG A 30 0.38 8.49 -4.39
C ARG A 30 1.72 8.01 -3.84
N GLY A 31 2.28 6.96 -4.42
CA GLY A 31 3.57 6.43 -4.02
C GLY A 31 3.79 4.98 -4.42
N ARG A 32 4.96 4.46 -4.02
CA ARG A 32 5.40 3.10 -4.34
C ARG A 32 6.07 2.45 -3.15
N ILE A 33 5.86 1.14 -3.03
CA ILE A 33 6.54 0.26 -2.08
C ILE A 33 7.42 -0.68 -2.90
N PHE A 34 8.64 -0.91 -2.43
CA PHE A 34 9.63 -1.79 -3.07
C PHE A 34 9.87 -3.04 -2.23
N SER A 35 10.05 -4.17 -2.90
CA SER A 35 10.38 -5.47 -2.32
C SER A 35 11.58 -6.12 -3.02
N LYS A 36 12.06 -7.25 -2.48
CA LYS A 36 13.19 -7.98 -3.08
C LYS A 36 12.77 -8.84 -4.26
N GLN A 37 11.55 -9.38 -4.21
CA GLN A 37 10.90 -10.16 -5.27
C GLN A 37 9.45 -9.70 -5.45
N GLU A 38 8.71 -10.32 -6.36
CA GLU A 38 7.34 -9.93 -6.67
C GLU A 38 6.45 -10.06 -5.42
N ILE A 39 5.63 -9.05 -5.18
CA ILE A 39 4.66 -9.06 -4.09
C ILE A 39 3.46 -9.90 -4.53
N ARG A 40 3.25 -11.05 -3.87
CA ARG A 40 2.19 -12.01 -4.24
C ARG A 40 0.98 -11.92 -3.33
N ALA A 41 1.10 -11.25 -2.18
CA ALA A 41 0.01 -11.06 -1.24
C ALA A 41 -0.04 -9.61 -0.76
N ILE A 42 -1.23 -9.03 -0.81
CA ILE A 42 -1.57 -7.78 -0.13
C ILE A 42 -2.83 -8.07 0.69
N GLN A 43 -2.81 -7.77 1.99
CA GLN A 43 -3.96 -7.99 2.88
C GLN A 43 -4.17 -6.80 3.82
N THR A 44 -5.43 -6.44 4.06
CA THR A 44 -5.80 -5.42 5.04
C THR A 44 -5.80 -6.02 6.45
N GLY A 45 -5.26 -5.28 7.41
CA GLY A 45 -5.26 -5.61 8.82
C GLY A 45 -6.18 -4.71 9.66
N PRO A 46 -6.34 -5.02 10.95
CA PRO A 46 -7.01 -4.13 11.89
C PRO A 46 -6.20 -2.83 12.09
N GLY A 47 -6.86 -1.77 12.56
CA GLY A 47 -6.19 -0.54 12.99
C GLY A 47 -5.53 0.28 11.89
N GLY A 48 -6.01 0.17 10.64
CA GLY A 48 -5.43 0.90 9.50
C GLY A 48 -4.09 0.31 9.02
N LEU A 49 -3.79 -0.92 9.41
CA LEU A 49 -2.63 -1.66 8.93
C LEU A 49 -2.92 -2.35 7.60
N PHE A 50 -1.86 -2.62 6.85
CA PHE A 50 -1.88 -3.59 5.77
C PHE A 50 -0.53 -4.31 5.65
N PHE A 51 -0.56 -5.45 5.00
CA PHE A 51 0.57 -6.36 4.88
C PHE A 51 0.92 -6.57 3.41
N THR A 52 2.22 -6.68 3.13
CA THR A 52 2.74 -7.10 1.83
C THR A 52 3.68 -8.29 2.04
N GLY A 53 3.47 -9.36 1.28
CA GLY A 53 4.35 -10.53 1.27
C GLY A 53 4.99 -10.72 -0.11
N ASP A 54 6.31 -10.86 -0.15
CA ASP A 54 7.06 -11.07 -1.38
C ASP A 54 7.52 -12.52 -1.59
N GLY A 55 8.04 -12.82 -2.80
CA GLY A 55 8.51 -14.16 -3.18
C GLY A 55 9.67 -14.71 -2.35
N THR A 56 10.36 -13.88 -1.57
CA THR A 56 11.42 -14.34 -0.66
C THR A 56 10.86 -14.88 0.67
N GLY A 57 9.56 -14.71 0.90
CA GLY A 57 8.92 -14.97 2.19
C GLY A 57 9.03 -13.79 3.16
N GLU A 58 9.54 -12.63 2.72
CA GLU A 58 9.57 -11.42 3.53
C GLU A 58 8.16 -10.83 3.66
N LEU A 59 7.75 -10.59 4.90
CA LEU A 59 6.51 -9.90 5.23
C LEU A 59 6.82 -8.51 5.79
N LYS A 60 6.20 -7.48 5.21
CA LYS A 60 6.25 -6.12 5.72
C LYS A 60 4.87 -5.69 6.21
N VAL A 61 4.88 -4.90 7.28
CA VAL A 61 3.68 -4.30 7.89
C VAL A 61 3.74 -2.80 7.63
N TRP A 62 2.63 -2.26 7.17
CA TRP A 62 2.47 -0.86 6.82
C TRP A 62 1.32 -0.26 7.60
N GLN A 63 1.44 1.02 7.97
CA GLN A 63 0.40 1.79 8.62
C GLN A 63 0.17 3.07 7.83
N TRP A 64 -1.10 3.38 7.57
CA TRP A 64 -1.45 4.70 7.06
C TRP A 64 -1.17 5.77 8.12
N ILE A 65 -0.38 6.78 7.77
CA ILE A 65 -0.13 7.93 8.63
C ILE A 65 -1.01 9.10 8.19
N ILE A 66 -1.50 9.87 9.16
CA ILE A 66 -2.09 11.17 8.89
C ILE A 66 -0.94 12.13 8.67
N ASP A 67 -0.84 12.68 7.46
CA ASP A 67 0.06 13.80 7.24
C ASP A 67 -0.57 15.07 7.84
N ALA A 68 -0.13 15.42 9.04
CA ALA A 68 -0.58 16.62 9.76
C ALA A 68 -0.13 17.93 9.09
N SER A 69 0.68 17.87 8.03
CA SER A 69 1.10 19.07 7.27
C SER A 69 0.05 19.56 6.26
N GLN A 70 -1.09 18.86 6.12
CA GLN A 70 -2.19 19.23 5.21
C GLN A 70 -3.45 19.80 5.90
N THR A 71 -3.36 20.17 7.19
CA THR A 71 -4.37 20.98 7.91
C THR A 71 -3.93 22.42 8.03
#